data_AF-A0A978S4T6-F1
#
_entry.id   AF-A0A978S4T6-F1
#
_cell.length_a   1.000
_cell.length_b   1.000
_cell.length_c   1.000
_cell.angle_alpha   90.00
_cell.angle_beta   90.00
_cell.angle_gamma   90.00
#
_symmetry.space_group_name_H-M   'P 1'
#
loop_
_entity.id
_entity.type
_entity.pdbx_description
1 polymer ?
#
loop_
_entity_poly.entity_id
_entity_poly.type
_entity_poly.pdbx_seq_one_letter_code
_entity_poly.pdbx_strand_id
1 'polypeptide(L)'
;MMLHINWLRTAARALLAWTLGLGLMLGAVGCGDRLEVAPSTPQTPPTPAPAKISEVSPPATIQNLRSALDNYQPQVSILSPQPGAVLQDTTVTVRLQVLDLPLFQDPDLGLGPHLEVILDNQPPTSIYSLDQPLVFQNLEPGTHTLRAFATRPWHESFKNEGAYAQTTFHIFTKTQDNNPDLTQPLLTYNHPTGTYGAEPIMLDFYLTNAPLHLVARENPEDEILDWRIGVTVNGESFFLDRWEPIYLKGFQPGLNWVQLQFFDQEGNSIKNAFNNTVRLINYQPKAQDTLSKLVRGQISATVARGIVQPNYKAPVPVPTPTPTPEPPIEEAPIEEAAPEPPIEEAPIEEAAPEPPIEEAAPEPPIEEAAPEPPIEEAAPEAVVEEAAPEAVVEEAAPEAVVEEAATKAATPGEVKTPKPETQKSETSKMARFLSRFRRQSEQTTTAAPTEAVAPETSP
;
A
#
# COMPACT_ATOMS: atom_id res chain seq x y z
N MET A 1 -67.39 57.16 -14.92
CA MET A 1 -67.55 55.78 -15.45
C MET A 1 -66.18 55.12 -15.68
N MET A 2 -65.31 55.10 -14.66
CA MET A 2 -63.97 54.49 -14.73
C MET A 2 -63.61 53.69 -13.46
N LEU A 3 -64.36 53.85 -12.37
CA LEU A 3 -64.25 52.99 -11.17
C LEU A 3 -65.08 51.69 -11.25
N HIS A 4 -65.96 51.53 -12.23
CA HIS A 4 -66.75 50.29 -12.40
C HIS A 4 -66.06 49.23 -13.27
N ILE A 5 -65.05 49.61 -14.06
CA ILE A 5 -64.38 48.71 -15.01
C ILE A 5 -63.28 47.88 -14.33
N ASN A 6 -62.65 48.40 -13.28
CA ASN A 6 -61.64 47.64 -12.54
C ASN A 6 -62.24 46.58 -11.60
N TRP A 7 -63.46 46.78 -11.11
CA TRP A 7 -64.16 45.77 -10.30
C TRP A 7 -64.64 44.57 -11.14
N LEU A 8 -65.12 44.81 -12.36
CA LEU A 8 -65.47 43.73 -13.29
C LEU A 8 -64.25 42.89 -13.70
N ARG A 9 -63.05 43.50 -13.80
CA ARG A 9 -61.82 42.80 -14.17
C ARG A 9 -61.24 41.96 -13.04
N THR A 10 -61.40 42.37 -11.77
CA THR A 10 -61.01 41.56 -10.62
C THR A 10 -62.00 40.43 -10.34
N ALA A 11 -63.30 40.64 -10.54
CA ALA A 11 -64.32 39.59 -10.40
C ALA A 11 -64.20 38.51 -11.50
N ALA A 12 -63.88 38.90 -12.75
CA ALA A 12 -63.68 37.96 -13.85
C ALA A 12 -62.43 37.06 -13.67
N ARG A 13 -61.37 37.58 -13.04
CA ARG A 13 -60.15 36.79 -12.75
C ARG A 13 -60.34 35.80 -11.60
N ALA A 14 -61.18 36.13 -10.61
CA ALA A 14 -61.52 35.21 -9.53
C ALA A 14 -62.46 34.07 -9.99
N LEU A 15 -63.39 34.36 -10.91
CA LEU A 15 -64.29 33.35 -11.49
C LEU A 15 -63.59 32.39 -12.46
N LEU A 16 -62.57 32.85 -13.20
CA LEU A 16 -61.77 31.99 -14.08
C LEU A 16 -60.83 31.04 -13.31
N ALA A 17 -60.39 31.43 -12.11
CA ALA A 17 -59.57 30.59 -11.23
C ALA A 17 -60.39 29.49 -10.52
N TRP A 18 -61.68 29.74 -10.25
CA TRP A 18 -62.57 28.73 -9.67
C TRP A 18 -63.09 27.71 -10.70
N THR A 19 -63.26 28.09 -11.97
CA THR A 19 -63.70 27.16 -13.02
C THR A 19 -62.57 26.24 -13.52
N LEU A 20 -61.30 26.63 -13.41
CA LEU A 20 -60.16 25.74 -13.69
C LEU A 20 -59.84 24.77 -12.52
N GLY A 21 -60.26 25.08 -11.30
CA GLY A 21 -60.10 24.19 -10.13
C GLY A 21 -61.17 23.10 -10.01
N LEU A 22 -62.38 23.33 -10.54
CA LEU A 22 -63.49 22.37 -10.45
C LEU A 22 -63.60 21.45 -11.69
N GLY A 23 -62.95 21.80 -12.81
CA GLY A 23 -62.92 21.01 -14.05
C GLY A 23 -61.88 19.87 -14.07
N LEU A 24 -61.06 19.74 -13.04
CA LEU A 24 -60.00 18.72 -12.92
C LEU A 24 -60.31 17.67 -11.84
N MET A 25 -61.59 17.53 -11.47
CA MET A 25 -62.07 16.57 -10.45
C MET A 25 -63.20 15.64 -10.93
N LEU A 26 -63.53 15.60 -12.22
CA LEU A 26 -64.46 14.59 -12.77
C LEU A 26 -64.08 14.23 -14.20
N GLY A 27 -63.30 13.16 -14.36
CA GLY A 27 -63.05 12.57 -15.68
C GLY A 27 -61.92 11.56 -15.70
N ALA A 28 -62.18 10.33 -15.23
CA ALA A 28 -61.80 9.07 -15.87
C ALA A 28 -61.73 7.93 -14.84
N VAL A 29 -62.86 7.26 -14.64
CA VAL A 29 -62.89 5.82 -14.45
C VAL A 29 -62.58 5.22 -15.83
N GLY A 30 -61.46 4.51 -15.95
CA GLY A 30 -61.10 3.71 -17.11
C GLY A 30 -60.45 2.42 -16.63
N CYS A 31 -61.18 1.31 -16.75
CA CYS A 31 -60.67 -0.05 -16.57
C CYS A 31 -59.82 -0.47 -17.78
N GLY A 32 -58.79 -1.28 -17.56
CA GLY A 32 -58.24 -2.17 -18.59
C GLY A 32 -56.74 -2.34 -18.57
N ASP A 33 -56.30 -3.47 -18.00
CA ASP A 33 -54.97 -4.10 -18.07
C ASP A 33 -53.75 -3.32 -17.60
N ARG A 34 -53.40 -3.57 -16.33
CA ARG A 34 -52.06 -3.36 -15.81
C ARG A 34 -51.55 -4.69 -15.30
N LEU A 35 -50.55 -5.24 -16.00
CA LEU A 35 -49.81 -6.43 -15.60
C LEU A 35 -49.37 -6.28 -14.14
N GLU A 36 -49.80 -7.23 -13.31
CA GLU A 36 -49.43 -7.35 -11.91
C GLU A 36 -47.97 -7.81 -11.85
N VAL A 37 -47.05 -6.84 -11.87
CA VAL A 37 -45.67 -7.08 -11.44
C VAL A 37 -45.72 -7.12 -9.92
N ALA A 38 -45.53 -8.32 -9.37
CA ALA A 38 -45.36 -8.53 -7.94
C ALA A 38 -44.33 -7.52 -7.39
N PRO A 39 -44.53 -6.95 -6.19
CA PRO A 39 -43.53 -6.11 -5.57
C PRO A 39 -42.32 -6.99 -5.26
N SER A 40 -41.35 -7.01 -6.16
CA SER A 40 -39.99 -7.43 -5.86
C SER A 40 -39.45 -6.36 -4.93
N THR A 41 -39.50 -6.66 -3.64
CA THR A 41 -38.66 -5.97 -2.66
C THR A 41 -37.25 -5.96 -3.26
N PRO A 42 -36.58 -4.81 -3.41
CA PRO A 42 -35.15 -4.83 -3.68
C PRO A 42 -34.54 -5.58 -2.50
N GLN A 43 -34.24 -6.86 -2.70
CA GLN A 43 -33.32 -7.56 -1.82
C GLN A 43 -32.01 -6.83 -2.03
N THR A 44 -31.76 -5.85 -1.16
CA THR A 44 -30.42 -5.32 -0.99
C THR A 44 -29.58 -6.57 -0.74
N PRO A 45 -28.57 -6.86 -1.58
CA PRO A 45 -27.68 -7.98 -1.30
C PRO A 45 -27.23 -7.84 0.15
N PRO A 46 -27.16 -8.94 0.93
CA PRO A 46 -26.71 -8.85 2.31
C PRO A 46 -25.38 -8.11 2.28
N THR A 47 -25.34 -6.93 2.92
CA THR A 47 -24.07 -6.25 3.13
C THR A 47 -23.22 -7.25 3.90
N PRO A 48 -22.08 -7.71 3.35
CA PRO A 48 -21.24 -8.64 4.08
C PRO A 48 -20.92 -7.99 5.42
N ALA A 49 -21.14 -8.74 6.51
CA ALA A 49 -20.83 -8.24 7.84
C ALA A 49 -19.40 -7.68 7.82
N PRO A 50 -19.16 -6.47 8.39
CA PRO A 50 -17.84 -5.88 8.38
C PRO A 50 -16.88 -6.91 8.98
N ALA A 51 -15.89 -7.26 8.17
CA ALA A 51 -14.85 -8.17 8.54
C ALA A 51 -14.13 -7.55 9.75
N LYS A 52 -14.10 -8.24 10.90
CA LYS A 52 -13.45 -7.72 12.10
C LYS A 52 -11.95 -7.87 11.96
N ILE A 53 -11.29 -6.79 11.55
CA ILE A 53 -9.86 -6.73 11.34
C ILE A 53 -9.14 -6.77 12.68
N SER A 54 -8.13 -7.62 12.77
CA SER A 54 -7.36 -7.80 13.99
C SER A 54 -5.88 -7.90 13.68
N GLU A 55 -5.08 -7.21 14.50
CA GLU A 55 -3.64 -7.36 14.48
C GLU A 55 -3.22 -8.64 15.19
N VAL A 56 -2.27 -9.37 14.60
CA VAL A 56 -1.70 -10.61 15.13
C VAL A 56 -0.18 -10.62 14.99
N SER A 57 0.47 -11.59 15.62
CA SER A 57 1.92 -11.77 15.48
C SER A 57 2.31 -12.19 14.05
N PRO A 58 3.53 -11.85 13.60
CA PRO A 58 4.05 -12.29 12.30
C PRO A 58 4.08 -13.83 12.18
N PRO A 59 3.98 -14.41 10.98
CA PRO A 59 4.12 -15.85 10.77
C PRO A 59 5.46 -16.39 11.28
N ALA A 60 5.46 -17.55 11.94
CA ALA A 60 6.66 -18.12 12.57
C ALA A 60 7.80 -18.36 11.57
N THR A 61 7.50 -18.85 10.36
CA THR A 61 8.52 -19.03 9.31
C THR A 61 9.18 -17.71 8.92
N ILE A 62 8.38 -16.64 8.79
CA ILE A 62 8.88 -15.30 8.47
C ILE A 62 9.76 -14.76 9.61
N GLN A 63 9.34 -14.90 10.87
CA GLN A 63 10.14 -14.48 12.02
C GLN A 63 11.51 -15.17 12.06
N ASN A 64 11.56 -16.48 11.77
CA ASN A 64 12.81 -17.23 11.71
C ASN A 64 13.74 -16.73 10.60
N LEU A 65 13.19 -16.48 9.40
CA LEU A 65 13.95 -15.99 8.24
C LEU A 65 14.45 -14.55 8.45
N ARG A 66 13.66 -13.69 9.12
CA ARG A 66 13.99 -12.29 9.42
C ARG A 66 15.33 -12.13 10.10
N SER A 67 15.62 -12.98 11.08
CA SER A 67 16.89 -12.95 11.83
C SER A 67 18.14 -13.04 10.95
N ALA A 68 18.06 -13.68 9.78
CA ALA A 68 19.19 -13.80 8.86
C ALA A 68 19.55 -12.47 8.18
N LEU A 69 18.64 -11.50 8.21
CA LEU A 69 18.78 -10.20 7.54
C LEU A 69 19.02 -9.04 8.51
N ASP A 70 18.97 -9.28 9.83
CA ASP A 70 19.07 -8.22 10.84
C ASP A 70 20.45 -7.53 10.89
N ASN A 71 21.48 -8.16 10.33
CA ASN A 71 22.83 -7.59 10.26
C ASN A 71 23.03 -6.61 9.09
N TYR A 72 22.10 -6.56 8.13
CA TYR A 72 22.21 -5.64 7.00
C TYR A 72 21.70 -4.25 7.36
N GLN A 73 22.41 -3.22 6.91
CA GLN A 73 22.01 -1.81 6.97
C GLN A 73 22.01 -1.21 5.56
N PRO A 74 21.01 -1.58 4.72
CA PRO A 74 20.98 -1.17 3.32
C PRO A 74 21.13 0.34 3.14
N GLN A 75 21.93 0.75 2.16
CA GLN A 75 22.07 2.14 1.73
C GLN A 75 21.57 2.26 0.29
N VAL A 76 20.42 2.89 0.10
CA VAL A 76 19.76 3.08 -1.20
C VAL A 76 20.05 4.48 -1.71
N SER A 77 20.35 4.61 -3.00
CA SER A 77 20.56 5.89 -3.66
C SER A 77 19.97 5.90 -5.06
N ILE A 78 19.36 7.02 -5.43
CA ILE A 78 18.87 7.28 -6.78
C ILE A 78 19.92 8.13 -7.51
N LEU A 79 20.61 7.54 -8.48
CA LEU A 79 21.65 8.19 -9.28
C LEU A 79 21.07 8.94 -10.50
N SER A 80 19.91 8.48 -10.98
CA SER A 80 19.16 9.12 -12.05
C SER A 80 17.67 8.79 -11.88
N PRO A 81 16.76 9.77 -12.07
CA PRO A 81 17.02 11.16 -12.43
C PRO A 81 17.59 12.00 -11.28
N GLN A 82 18.30 13.08 -11.62
CA GLN A 82 18.84 14.02 -10.63
C GLN A 82 17.72 14.85 -9.99
N PRO A 83 17.86 15.25 -8.71
CA PRO A 83 16.86 16.09 -8.04
C PRO A 83 16.60 17.39 -8.81
N GLY A 84 15.33 17.67 -9.09
CA GLY A 84 14.86 18.86 -9.81
C GLY A 84 15.15 18.87 -11.31
N ALA A 85 15.66 17.77 -11.88
CA ALA A 85 15.94 17.69 -13.31
C ALA A 85 14.67 17.93 -14.15
N VAL A 86 14.81 18.65 -15.27
CA VAL A 86 13.75 18.82 -16.27
C VAL A 86 14.16 18.06 -17.53
N LEU A 87 13.44 16.98 -17.83
CA LEU A 87 13.70 16.10 -18.95
C LEU A 87 12.79 16.49 -20.13
N GLN A 88 13.30 16.42 -21.35
CA GLN A 88 12.59 16.76 -22.59
C GLN A 88 12.12 15.49 -23.34
N ASP A 89 11.94 14.40 -22.61
CA ASP A 89 11.54 13.08 -23.09
C ASP A 89 10.52 12.51 -22.10
N THR A 90 9.52 11.76 -22.58
CA THR A 90 8.52 11.06 -21.75
C THR A 90 9.03 9.71 -21.25
N THR A 91 10.23 9.31 -21.66
CA THR A 91 10.93 8.10 -21.21
C THR A 91 12.03 8.45 -20.23
N VAL A 92 11.99 7.82 -19.06
CA VAL A 92 12.95 8.06 -17.97
C VAL A 92 13.66 6.78 -17.61
N THR A 93 14.98 6.80 -17.78
CA THR A 93 15.85 5.73 -17.27
C THR A 93 16.26 6.04 -15.83
N VAL A 94 15.85 5.15 -14.93
CA VAL A 94 16.20 5.18 -13.52
C VAL A 94 17.47 4.36 -13.29
N ARG A 95 18.41 4.96 -12.55
CA ARG A 95 19.62 4.27 -12.09
C ARG A 95 19.65 4.32 -10.57
N LEU A 96 19.71 3.15 -9.97
CA LEU A 96 19.75 2.97 -8.53
C LEU A 96 21.13 2.44 -8.13
N GLN A 97 21.48 2.66 -6.87
CA GLN A 97 22.56 1.98 -6.19
C GLN A 97 22.03 1.47 -4.87
N VAL A 98 22.44 0.26 -4.50
CA VAL A 98 22.27 -0.27 -3.16
C VAL A 98 23.61 -0.77 -2.64
N LEU A 99 23.91 -0.46 -1.38
CA LEU A 99 25.03 -1.02 -0.63
C LEU A 99 24.50 -1.80 0.56
N ASP A 100 25.30 -2.75 1.05
CA ASP A 100 25.01 -3.56 2.25
C ASP A 100 23.67 -4.32 2.21
N LEU A 101 23.21 -4.67 1.01
CA LEU A 101 22.12 -5.62 0.80
C LEU A 101 22.34 -6.36 -0.53
N PRO A 102 22.54 -7.68 -0.51
CA PRO A 102 22.57 -8.45 -1.75
C PRO A 102 21.17 -8.50 -2.36
N LEU A 103 21.00 -7.92 -3.55
CA LEU A 103 19.77 -8.09 -4.33
C LEU A 103 19.87 -9.35 -5.15
N PHE A 104 18.86 -10.21 -5.03
CA PHE A 104 18.72 -11.42 -5.84
C PHE A 104 17.32 -11.97 -5.66
N GLN A 105 16.89 -12.80 -6.61
CA GLN A 105 15.65 -13.58 -6.51
C GLN A 105 16.03 -15.06 -6.45
N ASP A 106 15.54 -15.77 -5.44
CA ASP A 106 15.69 -17.22 -5.40
C ASP A 106 14.94 -17.84 -6.60
N PRO A 107 15.60 -18.68 -7.43
CA PRO A 107 15.00 -19.16 -8.67
C PRO A 107 13.86 -20.15 -8.45
N ASP A 108 13.84 -20.87 -7.33
CA ASP A 108 12.84 -21.89 -7.04
C ASP A 108 11.64 -21.30 -6.30
N LEU A 109 11.89 -20.33 -5.41
CA LEU A 109 10.91 -19.72 -4.53
C LEU A 109 10.39 -18.39 -5.07
N GLY A 110 11.09 -17.75 -6.01
CA GLY A 110 10.67 -16.50 -6.63
C GLY A 110 10.70 -15.28 -5.70
N LEU A 111 11.34 -15.39 -4.54
CA LEU A 111 11.46 -14.34 -3.54
C LEU A 111 12.92 -14.09 -3.19
N GLY A 112 13.22 -12.89 -2.72
CA GLY A 112 14.56 -12.52 -2.27
C GLY A 112 14.63 -11.05 -1.85
N PRO A 113 15.74 -10.57 -1.28
CA PRO A 113 15.89 -9.17 -0.95
C PRO A 113 15.91 -8.34 -2.23
N HIS A 114 15.13 -7.26 -2.24
CA HIS A 114 14.92 -6.43 -3.42
C HIS A 114 14.82 -4.96 -3.03
N LEU A 115 14.73 -4.09 -4.03
CA LEU A 115 14.24 -2.73 -3.84
C LEU A 115 12.77 -2.68 -4.27
N GLU A 116 11.96 -1.96 -3.52
CA GLU A 116 10.66 -1.50 -4.02
C GLU A 116 10.82 -0.09 -4.58
N VAL A 117 10.34 0.12 -5.79
CA VAL A 117 10.40 1.41 -6.49
C VAL A 117 8.99 1.89 -6.80
N ILE A 118 8.67 3.10 -6.38
CA ILE A 118 7.36 3.74 -6.56
C ILE A 118 7.58 5.03 -7.34
N LEU A 119 6.93 5.14 -8.50
CA LEU A 119 6.78 6.38 -9.24
C LEU A 119 5.41 6.99 -8.90
N ASP A 120 5.42 8.24 -8.45
CA ASP A 120 4.23 8.98 -8.05
C ASP A 120 3.39 8.18 -7.05
N ASN A 121 2.08 8.02 -7.26
CA ASN A 121 1.22 7.19 -6.43
C ASN A 121 0.90 5.82 -7.06
N GLN A 122 1.77 5.30 -7.94
CA GLN A 122 1.59 3.97 -8.52
C GLN A 122 1.89 2.86 -7.50
N PRO A 123 1.46 1.61 -7.75
CA PRO A 123 1.90 0.46 -6.96
C PRO A 123 3.43 0.29 -7.01
N PRO A 124 4.05 -0.27 -5.95
CA PRO A 124 5.48 -0.59 -5.95
C PRO A 124 5.86 -1.57 -7.07
N THR A 125 7.05 -1.37 -7.62
CA THR A 125 7.70 -2.29 -8.56
C THR A 125 8.93 -2.90 -7.89
N SER A 126 8.92 -4.23 -7.73
CA SER A 126 10.02 -4.96 -7.10
C SER A 126 11.20 -5.15 -8.06
N ILE A 127 12.40 -4.75 -7.63
CA ILE A 127 13.65 -4.80 -8.41
C ILE A 127 14.66 -5.71 -7.71
N TYR A 128 14.88 -6.90 -8.27
CA TYR A 128 15.78 -7.93 -7.74
C TYR A 128 17.21 -7.88 -8.30
N SER A 129 17.44 -7.13 -9.38
CA SER A 129 18.77 -6.90 -9.96
C SER A 129 18.86 -5.49 -10.53
N LEU A 130 20.06 -4.90 -10.46
CA LEU A 130 20.39 -3.60 -11.04
C LEU A 130 21.19 -3.70 -12.34
N ASP A 131 21.34 -4.91 -12.88
CA ASP A 131 22.08 -5.15 -14.14
C ASP A 131 21.37 -4.54 -15.34
N GLN A 132 20.03 -4.47 -15.27
CA GLN A 132 19.19 -3.83 -16.28
C GLN A 132 18.69 -2.47 -15.78
N PRO A 133 18.68 -1.44 -16.64
CA PRO A 133 18.10 -0.16 -16.29
C PRO A 133 16.58 -0.28 -16.10
N LEU A 134 16.05 0.31 -15.02
CA LEU A 134 14.61 0.48 -14.86
C LEU A 134 14.15 1.64 -15.75
N VAL A 135 13.19 1.40 -16.64
CA VAL A 135 12.72 2.40 -17.60
C VAL A 135 11.22 2.63 -17.41
N PHE A 136 10.85 3.86 -17.11
CA PHE A 136 9.46 4.32 -17.17
C PHE A 136 9.22 4.98 -18.52
N GLN A 137 8.14 4.61 -19.19
CA GLN A 137 7.77 5.12 -20.52
C GLN A 137 6.44 5.85 -20.44
N ASN A 138 6.20 6.73 -21.42
CA ASN A 138 4.93 7.44 -21.58
C ASN A 138 4.54 8.26 -20.33
N LEU A 139 5.52 8.87 -19.66
CA LEU A 139 5.23 9.78 -18.56
C LEU A 139 4.56 11.04 -19.07
N GLU A 140 3.50 11.45 -18.38
CA GLU A 140 2.80 12.70 -18.67
C GLU A 140 3.70 13.92 -18.40
N PRO A 141 3.54 15.04 -19.12
CA PRO A 141 4.23 16.28 -18.77
C PRO A 141 3.86 16.75 -17.36
N GLY A 142 4.86 17.07 -16.53
CA GLY A 142 4.65 17.54 -15.18
C GLY A 142 5.73 17.13 -14.18
N THR A 143 5.47 17.37 -12.90
CA THR A 143 6.32 16.92 -11.80
C THR A 143 6.02 15.47 -11.44
N HIS A 144 7.08 14.70 -11.20
CA HIS A 144 7.02 13.33 -10.74
C HIS A 144 7.92 13.14 -9.53
N THR A 145 7.55 12.20 -8.65
CA THR A 145 8.38 11.80 -7.52
C THR A 145 8.65 10.31 -7.54
N LEU A 146 9.93 9.96 -7.55
CA LEU A 146 10.41 8.59 -7.49
C LEU A 146 10.89 8.30 -6.07
N ARG A 147 10.43 7.19 -5.51
CA ARG A 147 10.80 6.69 -4.18
C ARG A 147 11.32 5.27 -4.33
N ALA A 148 12.41 4.94 -3.66
CA ALA A 148 13.01 3.62 -3.68
C ALA A 148 13.46 3.23 -2.27
N PHE A 149 13.18 2.00 -1.84
CA PHE A 149 13.62 1.52 -0.54
C PHE A 149 13.90 0.02 -0.55
N ALA A 150 14.80 -0.38 0.34
CA ALA A 150 15.20 -1.77 0.50
C ALA A 150 14.12 -2.59 1.23
N THR A 151 13.89 -3.81 0.76
CA THR A 151 12.89 -4.72 1.31
C THR A 151 13.42 -6.13 1.51
N ARG A 152 12.84 -6.81 2.50
CA ARG A 152 13.03 -8.24 2.75
C ARG A 152 12.20 -9.07 1.76
N PRO A 153 12.47 -10.38 1.65
CA PRO A 153 11.80 -11.26 0.67
C PRO A 153 10.27 -11.32 0.73
N TRP A 154 9.67 -11.00 1.88
CA TRP A 154 8.22 -10.92 2.08
C TRP A 154 7.69 -9.47 2.05
N HIS A 155 8.39 -8.58 1.34
CA HIS A 155 8.07 -7.16 1.14
C HIS A 155 8.16 -6.24 2.36
N GLU A 156 8.63 -6.74 3.51
CA GLU A 156 8.88 -5.88 4.69
C GLU A 156 10.04 -4.92 4.42
N SER A 157 9.80 -3.61 4.45
CA SER A 157 10.88 -2.63 4.24
C SER A 157 11.85 -2.55 5.42
N PHE A 158 13.11 -2.28 5.11
CA PHE A 158 14.15 -1.95 6.08
C PHE A 158 13.96 -0.51 6.55
N LYS A 159 13.91 -0.27 7.87
CA LYS A 159 13.65 1.07 8.45
C LYS A 159 14.89 1.80 8.95
N ASN A 160 16.10 1.28 8.68
CA ASN A 160 17.33 1.94 9.09
C ASN A 160 17.58 3.23 8.29
N GLU A 161 18.42 4.09 8.83
CA GLU A 161 18.93 5.25 8.10
C GLU A 161 19.65 4.80 6.82
N GLY A 162 19.33 5.45 5.70
CA GLY A 162 19.87 5.11 4.38
C GLY A 162 19.08 4.06 3.60
N ALA A 163 18.13 3.33 4.20
CA ALA A 163 17.36 2.30 3.48
C ALA A 163 16.32 2.85 2.49
N TYR A 164 16.17 4.17 2.41
CA TYR A 164 15.20 4.87 1.58
C TYR A 164 15.85 6.03 0.84
N ALA A 165 15.46 6.21 -0.43
CA ALA A 165 15.82 7.35 -1.25
C ALA A 165 14.58 7.90 -1.98
N GLN A 166 14.56 9.22 -2.18
CA GLN A 166 13.53 9.92 -2.93
C GLN A 166 14.16 11.00 -3.81
N THR A 167 13.61 11.18 -5.01
CA THR A 167 13.93 12.30 -5.89
C THR A 167 12.68 12.81 -6.58
N THR A 168 12.63 14.10 -6.84
CA THR A 168 11.57 14.74 -7.61
C THR A 168 12.19 15.28 -8.90
N PHE A 169 11.56 15.02 -10.03
CA PHE A 169 12.00 15.46 -11.36
C PHE A 169 10.79 15.91 -12.19
N HIS A 170 11.04 16.44 -13.37
CA HIS A 170 10.00 17.04 -14.20
C HIS A 170 10.11 16.60 -15.66
N ILE A 171 8.98 16.35 -16.30
CA ILE A 171 8.86 16.04 -17.72
C ILE A 171 8.29 17.29 -18.41
N PHE A 172 9.10 17.92 -19.27
CA PHE A 172 8.88 19.21 -19.95
C PHE A 172 8.69 20.44 -19.04
N THR A 173 7.80 20.39 -18.05
CA THR A 173 7.45 21.53 -17.17
C THR A 173 7.13 21.06 -15.75
N LYS A 174 7.13 22.00 -14.80
CA LYS A 174 6.80 21.73 -13.39
C LYS A 174 5.30 21.86 -13.15
N THR A 175 4.72 20.94 -12.39
CA THR A 175 3.34 20.99 -11.89
C THR A 175 3.31 20.83 -10.36
N GLN A 176 2.11 20.98 -9.77
CA GLN A 176 1.89 20.79 -8.33
C GLN A 176 1.64 19.32 -7.95
N ASP A 177 1.15 18.52 -8.89
CA ASP A 177 0.88 17.10 -8.66
C ASP A 177 2.18 16.32 -8.40
N ASN A 178 2.07 15.24 -7.62
CA ASN A 178 3.19 14.35 -7.26
C ASN A 178 4.42 15.07 -6.69
N ASN A 179 4.25 16.27 -6.14
CA ASN A 179 5.33 17.10 -5.61
C ASN A 179 5.20 17.18 -4.07
N PRO A 180 5.82 16.28 -3.30
CA PRO A 180 5.74 16.32 -1.85
C PRO A 180 6.47 17.54 -1.28
N ASP A 181 5.88 18.15 -0.25
CA ASP A 181 6.58 19.14 0.57
C ASP A 181 7.59 18.40 1.47
N LEU A 182 8.88 18.66 1.24
CA LEU A 182 9.99 18.02 1.97
C LEU A 182 10.15 18.54 3.40
N THR A 183 9.45 19.60 3.77
CA THR A 183 9.43 20.12 5.16
C THR A 183 8.30 19.51 6.00
N GLN A 184 7.40 18.77 5.36
CA GLN A 184 6.26 18.13 6.02
C GLN A 184 6.45 16.61 6.09
N PRO A 185 5.85 15.95 7.10
CA PRO A 185 5.80 14.49 7.15
C PRO A 185 5.19 13.91 5.88
N LEU A 186 5.78 12.82 5.41
CA LEU A 186 5.35 12.11 4.22
C LEU A 186 5.20 10.62 4.52
N LEU A 187 4.04 10.08 4.16
CA LEU A 187 3.71 8.66 4.18
C LEU A 187 3.87 8.07 2.78
N THR A 188 4.54 6.92 2.72
CA THR A 188 4.63 6.07 1.53
C THR A 188 3.93 4.75 1.82
N TYR A 189 2.83 4.48 1.12
CA TYR A 189 2.16 3.17 1.15
C TYR A 189 3.06 2.14 0.46
N ASN A 190 3.42 1.06 1.18
CA ASN A 190 4.19 -0.04 0.61
C ASN A 190 3.27 -1.23 0.31
N HIS A 191 2.81 -1.92 1.37
CA HIS A 191 1.96 -3.12 1.26
C HIS A 191 0.78 -3.02 2.25
N PRO A 192 -0.35 -3.70 1.96
CA PRO A 192 -0.53 -4.72 0.93
C PRO A 192 -0.95 -4.20 -0.47
N THR A 193 -0.46 -4.85 -1.52
CA THR A 193 -0.91 -4.66 -2.91
C THR A 193 -1.06 -6.02 -3.61
N GLY A 194 -1.88 -6.09 -4.67
CA GLY A 194 -2.03 -7.30 -5.47
C GLY A 194 -2.88 -8.39 -4.81
N THR A 195 -2.47 -9.65 -4.96
CA THR A 195 -3.22 -10.82 -4.51
C THR A 195 -2.51 -11.52 -3.35
N TYR A 196 -3.26 -11.91 -2.32
CA TYR A 196 -2.75 -12.68 -1.17
C TYR A 196 -3.50 -14.00 -1.05
N GLY A 197 -2.78 -15.10 -0.82
CA GLY A 197 -3.37 -16.43 -0.66
C GLY A 197 -3.51 -16.92 0.77
N ALA A 198 -2.98 -16.17 1.73
CA ALA A 198 -2.97 -16.54 3.13
C ALA A 198 -3.02 -15.32 4.05
N GLU A 199 -3.50 -15.57 5.26
CA GLU A 199 -3.45 -14.65 6.38
C GLU A 199 -2.48 -15.14 7.46
N PRO A 200 -1.88 -14.23 8.26
CA PRO A 200 -2.10 -12.79 8.20
C PRO A 200 -1.44 -12.09 7.01
N ILE A 201 -2.04 -11.00 6.55
CA ILE A 201 -1.49 -10.13 5.51
C ILE A 201 -0.70 -9.01 6.18
N MET A 202 0.54 -8.81 5.73
CA MET A 202 1.39 -7.73 6.25
C MET A 202 0.94 -6.39 5.68
N LEU A 203 0.80 -5.41 6.57
CA LEU A 203 0.69 -4.00 6.25
C LEU A 203 2.03 -3.34 6.57
N ASP A 204 2.61 -2.67 5.57
CA ASP A 204 3.88 -1.97 5.70
C ASP A 204 3.82 -0.60 5.02
N PHE A 205 4.51 0.38 5.61
CA PHE A 205 4.55 1.75 5.13
C PHE A 205 5.83 2.45 5.55
N TYR A 206 6.26 3.45 4.78
CA TYR A 206 7.45 4.24 5.07
C TYR A 206 7.09 5.65 5.50
N LEU A 207 7.77 6.18 6.52
CA LEU A 207 7.64 7.56 6.94
C LEU A 207 8.95 8.29 6.66
N THR A 208 8.84 9.50 6.10
CA THR A 208 9.96 10.42 5.92
C THR A 208 9.57 11.79 6.43
N ASN A 209 10.53 12.53 6.98
CA ASN A 209 10.32 13.85 7.59
C ASN A 209 9.25 13.84 8.71
N ALA A 210 9.01 12.69 9.32
CA ALA A 210 8.15 12.55 10.49
C ALA A 210 9.03 12.62 11.76
N PRO A 211 8.71 13.48 12.74
CA PRO A 211 9.47 13.54 13.98
C PRO A 211 9.39 12.21 14.73
N LEU A 212 10.47 11.82 15.39
CA LEU A 212 10.45 10.66 16.28
C LEU A 212 9.53 10.98 17.47
N HIS A 213 8.67 10.02 17.87
CA HIS A 213 7.76 10.18 19.01
C HIS A 213 8.45 10.71 20.27
N LEU A 214 9.69 10.27 20.54
CA LEU A 214 10.46 10.73 21.70
C LEU A 214 10.84 12.20 21.59
N VAL A 215 11.30 12.64 20.43
CA VAL A 215 11.69 14.04 20.17
C VAL A 215 10.44 14.95 20.18
N ALA A 216 9.31 14.47 19.67
CA ALA A 216 8.04 15.19 19.72
C ALA A 216 7.52 15.40 21.15
N ARG A 217 7.92 14.55 22.10
CA ARG A 217 7.42 14.58 23.49
C ARG A 217 8.41 15.17 24.50
N GLU A 218 9.65 15.46 24.09
CA GLU A 218 10.72 15.93 24.99
C GLU A 218 10.48 17.34 25.52
N ASN A 219 9.91 18.23 24.71
CA ASN A 219 9.63 19.60 25.11
C ASN A 219 8.18 19.97 24.73
N PRO A 220 7.26 20.04 25.69
CA PRO A 220 5.87 20.41 25.42
C PRO A 220 5.70 21.88 24.99
N GLU A 221 6.76 22.70 25.05
CA GLU A 221 6.78 24.05 24.45
C GLU A 221 7.24 24.05 22.97
N ASP A 222 7.79 22.94 22.47
CA ASP A 222 8.09 22.80 21.04
C ASP A 222 6.82 22.31 20.31
N GLU A 223 6.42 23.01 19.24
CA GLU A 223 5.29 22.67 18.37
C GLU A 223 5.59 21.43 17.47
N ILE A 224 6.30 20.43 17.98
CA ILE A 224 6.57 19.19 17.24
C ILE A 224 5.36 18.28 17.42
N LEU A 225 4.46 18.31 16.43
CA LEU A 225 3.26 17.47 16.44
C LEU A 225 3.65 15.99 16.34
N ASP A 226 3.19 15.21 17.32
CA ASP A 226 3.28 13.75 17.28
C ASP A 226 2.43 13.21 16.11
N TRP A 227 2.78 12.06 15.56
CA TRP A 227 2.10 11.53 14.38
C TRP A 227 1.30 10.25 14.66
N ARG A 228 0.28 10.01 13.84
CA ARG A 228 -0.47 8.75 13.80
C ARG A 228 -0.79 8.38 12.35
N ILE A 229 -0.79 7.10 12.06
CA ILE A 229 -1.25 6.57 10.77
C ILE A 229 -2.62 5.94 10.97
N GLY A 230 -3.63 6.55 10.36
CA GLY A 230 -4.96 5.96 10.27
C GLY A 230 -4.96 4.87 9.22
N VAL A 231 -5.40 3.68 9.62
CA VAL A 231 -5.57 2.52 8.75
C VAL A 231 -7.06 2.25 8.65
N THR A 232 -7.57 2.14 7.43
CA THR A 232 -8.94 1.69 7.20
C THR A 232 -8.96 0.50 6.26
N VAL A 233 -9.59 -0.60 6.66
CA VAL A 233 -9.76 -1.81 5.86
C VAL A 233 -11.25 -2.13 5.78
N ASN A 234 -11.83 -2.11 4.58
CA ASN A 234 -13.26 -2.35 4.35
C ASN A 234 -14.20 -1.54 5.28
N GLY A 235 -13.80 -0.32 5.65
CA GLY A 235 -14.57 0.56 6.53
C GLY A 235 -14.26 0.43 8.02
N GLU A 236 -13.56 -0.62 8.47
CA GLU A 236 -13.05 -0.69 9.84
C GLU A 236 -11.76 0.12 9.97
N SER A 237 -11.71 1.02 10.96
CA SER A 237 -10.60 1.96 11.12
C SER A 237 -9.92 1.83 12.48
N PHE A 238 -8.61 1.96 12.49
CA PHE A 238 -7.78 2.07 13.69
C PHE A 238 -6.56 2.95 13.42
N PHE A 239 -5.81 3.31 14.48
CA PHE A 239 -4.61 4.12 14.37
C PHE A 239 -3.37 3.33 14.75
N LEU A 240 -2.25 3.67 14.11
CA LEU A 240 -0.90 3.24 14.46
C LEU A 240 -0.06 4.44 14.89
N ASP A 241 0.71 4.23 15.95
CA ASP A 241 1.63 5.17 16.56
C ASP A 241 3.05 4.61 16.61
N ARG A 242 3.38 3.73 15.64
CA ARG A 242 4.68 3.07 15.54
C ARG A 242 5.04 2.81 14.10
N TRP A 243 6.31 3.02 13.77
CA TRP A 243 6.81 2.92 12.41
C TRP A 243 7.40 1.53 12.17
N GLU A 244 6.52 0.54 12.14
CA GLU A 244 6.85 -0.87 11.94
C GLU A 244 5.75 -1.57 11.12
N PRO A 245 6.08 -2.69 10.44
CA PRO A 245 5.06 -3.51 9.81
C PRO A 245 4.14 -4.15 10.85
N ILE A 246 2.87 -4.32 10.51
CA ILE A 246 1.90 -5.09 11.29
C ILE A 246 1.30 -6.21 10.46
N TYR A 247 0.74 -7.22 11.11
CA TYR A 247 0.13 -8.37 10.45
C TYR A 247 -1.34 -8.43 10.80
N LEU A 248 -2.20 -8.40 9.77
CA LEU A 248 -3.65 -8.29 9.92
C LEU A 248 -4.36 -9.58 9.50
N LYS A 249 -5.41 -9.94 10.24
CA LYS A 249 -6.39 -10.98 9.88
C LYS A 249 -7.79 -10.41 9.82
N GLY A 250 -8.68 -11.14 9.16
CA GLY A 250 -10.09 -10.82 9.02
C GLY A 250 -10.45 -10.33 7.62
N PHE A 251 -9.58 -10.46 6.62
CA PHE A 251 -9.90 -10.08 5.24
C PHE A 251 -10.99 -10.97 4.65
N GLN A 252 -11.87 -10.37 3.85
CA GLN A 252 -12.94 -11.09 3.16
C GLN A 252 -12.39 -11.75 1.90
N PRO A 253 -12.78 -12.99 1.54
CA PRO A 253 -12.42 -13.54 0.23
C PRO A 253 -12.88 -12.62 -0.91
N GLY A 254 -12.02 -12.39 -1.90
CA GLY A 254 -12.24 -11.45 -3.00
C GLY A 254 -11.59 -10.08 -2.77
N LEU A 255 -12.18 -9.04 -3.37
CA LEU A 255 -11.63 -7.68 -3.31
C LEU A 255 -11.85 -7.05 -1.92
N ASN A 256 -10.77 -6.52 -1.36
CA ASN A 256 -10.75 -5.71 -0.16
C ASN A 256 -10.06 -4.38 -0.50
N TRP A 257 -10.43 -3.30 0.17
CA TRP A 257 -9.71 -2.04 0.06
C TRP A 257 -9.03 -1.67 1.37
N VAL A 258 -7.83 -1.11 1.27
CA VAL A 258 -7.01 -0.66 2.38
C VAL A 258 -6.61 0.79 2.13
N GLN A 259 -6.85 1.66 3.12
CA GLN A 259 -6.46 3.06 3.10
C GLN A 259 -5.45 3.31 4.22
N LEU A 260 -4.38 4.04 3.89
CA LEU A 260 -3.48 4.64 4.86
C LEU A 260 -3.56 6.15 4.76
N GLN A 261 -3.67 6.81 5.92
CA GLN A 261 -3.72 8.26 6.00
C GLN A 261 -2.89 8.80 7.16
N PHE A 262 -2.18 9.91 6.93
CA PHE A 262 -1.36 10.57 7.94
C PHE A 262 -2.19 11.55 8.78
N PHE A 263 -2.09 11.45 10.10
CA PHE A 263 -2.71 12.35 11.08
C PHE A 263 -1.69 12.92 12.06
N ASP A 264 -1.99 14.10 12.61
CA ASP A 264 -1.32 14.64 13.80
C ASP A 264 -1.88 14.02 15.09
N GLN A 265 -1.34 14.44 16.25
CA GLN A 265 -1.73 13.95 17.56
C GLN A 265 -3.18 14.29 17.92
N GLU A 266 -3.68 15.42 17.40
CA GLU A 266 -5.02 15.95 17.59
C GLU A 266 -6.06 15.25 16.70
N GLY A 267 -5.61 14.42 15.76
CA GLY A 267 -6.46 13.67 14.83
C GLY A 267 -6.83 14.46 13.57
N ASN A 268 -6.16 15.56 13.26
CA ASN A 268 -6.30 16.26 11.99
C ASN A 268 -5.43 15.59 10.93
N SER A 269 -5.94 15.51 9.70
CA SER A 269 -5.17 14.95 8.59
C SER A 269 -4.05 15.91 8.15
N ILE A 270 -2.83 15.38 8.05
CA ILE A 270 -1.69 16.13 7.51
C ILE A 270 -1.65 15.97 5.99
N LYS A 271 -1.88 17.06 5.26
CA LYS A 271 -1.86 17.06 3.80
C LYS A 271 -0.43 17.08 3.27
N ASN A 272 -0.12 16.13 2.38
CA ASN A 272 1.06 16.09 1.53
C ASN A 272 0.72 15.20 0.31
N ALA A 273 1.57 15.16 -0.72
CA ALA A 273 1.26 14.52 -2.01
C ALA A 273 0.76 13.06 -1.90
N PHE A 274 1.27 12.29 -0.92
CA PHE A 274 0.99 10.86 -0.79
C PHE A 274 0.41 10.44 0.57
N ASN A 275 0.08 11.41 1.42
CA ASN A 275 -0.37 11.17 2.80
C ASN A 275 -1.77 10.57 2.95
N ASN A 276 -2.47 10.32 1.84
CA ASN A 276 -3.72 9.60 1.83
C ASN A 276 -3.75 8.70 0.60
N THR A 277 -3.65 7.39 0.81
CA THR A 277 -3.52 6.41 -0.26
C THR A 277 -4.47 5.25 -0.03
N VAL A 278 -5.26 4.91 -1.04
CA VAL A 278 -6.14 3.73 -1.08
C VAL A 278 -5.59 2.71 -2.07
N ARG A 279 -5.60 1.43 -1.70
CA ARG A 279 -5.26 0.31 -2.57
C ARG A 279 -6.33 -0.77 -2.51
N LEU A 280 -6.54 -1.43 -3.65
CA LEU A 280 -7.29 -2.68 -3.72
C LEU A 280 -6.33 -3.85 -3.56
N ILE A 281 -6.77 -4.85 -2.81
CA ILE A 281 -6.11 -6.14 -2.71
C ILE A 281 -7.13 -7.25 -2.95
N ASN A 282 -6.70 -8.35 -3.53
CA ASN A 282 -7.54 -9.52 -3.73
C ASN A 282 -7.10 -10.63 -2.78
N TYR A 283 -7.96 -11.02 -1.83
CA TYR A 283 -7.69 -12.14 -0.95
C TYR A 283 -8.28 -13.42 -1.54
N GLN A 284 -7.42 -14.36 -1.94
CA GLN A 284 -7.78 -15.63 -2.52
C GLN A 284 -7.33 -16.78 -1.61
N PRO A 285 -8.10 -17.13 -0.56
CA PRO A 285 -7.70 -18.14 0.40
C PRO A 285 -7.22 -19.42 -0.27
N LYS A 286 -6.12 -19.99 0.24
CA LYS A 286 -5.51 -21.24 -0.24
C LYS A 286 -4.75 -21.11 -1.56
N ALA A 287 -4.42 -19.90 -2.03
CA ALA A 287 -3.46 -19.77 -3.13
C ALA A 287 -2.11 -20.39 -2.74
N GLN A 288 -1.42 -20.95 -3.74
CA GLN A 288 -0.24 -21.79 -3.56
C GLN A 288 1.07 -21.08 -3.91
N ASP A 289 1.05 -19.75 -4.03
CA ASP A 289 2.27 -18.96 -4.18
C ASP A 289 3.18 -19.12 -2.96
N THR A 290 4.46 -18.80 -3.16
CA THR A 290 5.50 -18.99 -2.15
C THR A 290 5.20 -18.22 -0.87
N LEU A 291 4.79 -16.94 -0.96
CA LEU A 291 4.51 -16.13 0.21
C LEU A 291 3.36 -16.74 1.01
N SER A 292 2.28 -17.16 0.35
CA SER A 292 1.16 -17.83 1.00
C SER A 292 1.55 -19.15 1.67
N LYS A 293 2.46 -19.92 1.09
CA LYS A 293 3.01 -21.14 1.70
C LYS A 293 3.89 -20.82 2.91
N LEU A 294 4.70 -19.75 2.87
CA LEU A 294 5.51 -19.30 4.00
C LEU A 294 4.63 -18.83 5.17
N VAL A 295 3.60 -18.02 4.88
CA VAL A 295 2.63 -17.52 5.86
C VAL A 295 1.89 -18.68 6.54
N ARG A 296 1.50 -19.71 5.78
CA ARG A 296 0.86 -20.93 6.32
C ARG A 296 1.83 -21.94 6.95
N GLY A 297 3.14 -21.68 6.94
CA GLY A 297 4.16 -22.60 7.46
C GLY A 297 4.32 -23.90 6.66
N GLN A 298 3.87 -23.93 5.40
CA GLN A 298 3.97 -25.10 4.52
C GLN A 298 5.37 -25.28 3.93
N ILE A 299 6.16 -24.20 3.90
CA ILE A 299 7.60 -24.26 3.63
C ILE A 299 8.30 -23.93 4.95
N SER A 300 9.23 -24.80 5.36
CA SER A 300 10.03 -24.58 6.58
C SER A 300 11.08 -23.48 6.35
N ALA A 301 11.49 -22.80 7.42
CA ALA A 301 12.53 -21.78 7.34
C ALA A 301 13.87 -22.33 6.79
N THR A 302 14.17 -23.62 7.03
CA THR A 302 15.35 -24.29 6.47
C THR A 302 15.27 -24.38 4.96
N VAL A 303 14.15 -24.88 4.41
CA VAL A 303 13.95 -24.97 2.95
C VAL A 303 13.92 -23.58 2.32
N ALA A 304 13.24 -22.63 2.98
CA ALA A 304 13.11 -21.26 2.50
C ALA A 304 14.39 -20.41 2.62
N ARG A 305 15.47 -20.92 3.20
CA ARG A 305 16.65 -20.10 3.51
C ARG A 305 17.35 -19.53 2.26
N GLY A 306 17.07 -20.12 1.08
CA GLY A 306 17.42 -19.58 -0.23
C GLY A 306 17.02 -18.14 -0.44
N ILE A 307 15.84 -17.73 0.04
CA ILE A 307 15.34 -16.36 -0.16
C ILE A 307 16.08 -15.32 0.68
N VAL A 308 16.88 -15.71 1.68
CA VAL A 308 17.64 -14.78 2.55
C VAL A 308 19.15 -14.96 2.44
N GLN A 309 19.62 -16.03 1.80
CA GLN A 309 21.04 -16.34 1.65
C GLN A 309 21.35 -16.72 0.20
N PRO A 310 22.13 -15.89 -0.53
CA PRO A 310 22.55 -16.22 -1.88
C PRO A 310 23.26 -17.57 -1.93
N ASN A 311 22.98 -18.36 -2.97
CA ASN A 311 23.61 -19.66 -3.24
C ASN A 311 23.38 -20.72 -2.14
N TYR A 312 22.38 -20.55 -1.27
CA TYR A 312 21.99 -21.58 -0.33
C TYR A 312 21.45 -22.81 -1.06
N LYS A 313 21.89 -24.00 -0.65
CA LYS A 313 21.35 -25.26 -1.13
C LYS A 313 20.54 -25.89 0.00
N ALA A 314 19.23 -25.99 -0.20
CA ALA A 314 18.38 -26.66 0.76
C ALA A 314 18.81 -28.13 0.93
N PRO A 315 18.83 -28.66 2.16
CA PRO A 315 19.03 -30.08 2.36
C PRO A 315 17.90 -30.83 1.64
N VAL A 316 18.25 -31.82 0.82
CA VAL A 316 17.27 -32.71 0.21
C VAL A 316 16.51 -33.38 1.35
N PRO A 317 15.16 -33.33 1.37
CA PRO A 317 14.41 -34.03 2.41
C PRO A 317 14.79 -35.50 2.34
N VAL A 318 15.45 -35.99 3.39
CA VAL A 318 15.68 -37.43 3.54
C VAL A 318 14.30 -38.05 3.68
N PRO A 319 13.92 -39.03 2.86
CA PRO A 319 12.64 -39.70 3.04
C PRO A 319 12.59 -40.21 4.47
N THR A 320 11.59 -39.76 5.24
CA THR A 320 11.27 -40.36 6.53
C THR A 320 11.18 -41.87 6.27
N PRO A 321 11.94 -42.73 6.98
CA PRO A 321 11.84 -44.16 6.76
C PRO A 321 10.37 -44.53 6.94
N THR A 322 9.78 -45.10 5.89
CA THR A 322 8.47 -45.77 5.99
C THR A 322 8.55 -46.64 7.23
N PRO A 323 7.64 -46.50 8.21
CA PRO A 323 7.68 -47.34 9.39
C PRO A 323 7.75 -48.79 8.90
N THR A 324 8.87 -49.44 9.19
CA THR A 324 9.00 -50.87 8.98
C THR A 324 7.86 -51.48 9.78
N PRO A 325 6.96 -52.29 9.17
CA PRO A 325 5.88 -52.91 9.92
C PRO A 325 6.51 -53.61 11.12
N GLU A 326 6.11 -53.18 12.31
CA GLU A 326 6.50 -53.81 13.55
C GLU A 326 6.14 -55.29 13.42
N PRO A 327 7.07 -56.23 13.67
CA PRO A 327 6.75 -57.65 13.57
C PRO A 327 5.57 -57.92 14.51
N PRO A 328 4.59 -58.75 14.09
CA PRO A 328 3.47 -59.08 14.94
C PRO A 328 4.01 -59.61 16.26
N ILE A 329 3.60 -58.96 17.36
CA ILE A 329 3.89 -59.42 18.71
C ILE A 329 3.27 -60.81 18.81
N GLU A 330 4.11 -61.83 18.85
CA GLU A 330 3.72 -63.21 19.13
C GLU A 330 3.23 -63.21 20.59
N GLU A 331 1.92 -63.39 20.77
CA GLU A 331 1.28 -63.45 22.08
C GLU A 331 1.97 -64.53 22.94
N ALA A 332 2.67 -64.10 23.98
CA ALA A 332 3.13 -65.00 25.02
C ALA A 332 1.92 -65.59 25.75
N PRO A 333 1.95 -66.88 26.16
CA PRO A 333 0.82 -67.50 26.85
C PRO A 333 0.51 -66.77 28.15
N ILE A 334 -0.72 -66.31 28.26
CA ILE A 334 -1.29 -65.71 29.47
C ILE A 334 -1.33 -66.81 30.55
N GLU A 335 -0.55 -66.64 31.60
CA GLU A 335 -0.56 -67.51 32.77
C GLU A 335 -1.88 -67.32 33.53
N GLU A 336 -2.56 -68.44 33.78
CA GLU A 336 -3.86 -68.58 34.41
C GLU A 336 -3.85 -68.02 35.84
N ALA A 337 -4.37 -66.80 36.03
CA ALA A 337 -4.65 -66.25 37.34
C ALA A 337 -6.08 -66.60 37.78
N ALA A 338 -6.17 -67.13 39.00
CA ALA A 338 -7.34 -67.65 39.70
C ALA A 338 -8.54 -66.67 39.80
N PRO A 339 -9.78 -67.18 40.03
CA PRO A 339 -11.00 -66.38 39.89
C PRO A 339 -11.29 -65.49 41.10
N GLU A 340 -11.66 -64.23 40.82
CA GLU A 340 -12.29 -63.31 41.78
C GLU A 340 -13.84 -63.43 41.72
N PRO A 341 -14.55 -63.14 42.84
CA PRO A 341 -15.96 -63.48 43.04
C PRO A 341 -16.94 -62.57 42.27
N PRO A 342 -18.21 -63.02 42.09
CA PRO A 342 -19.19 -62.32 41.28
C PRO A 342 -19.69 -61.05 41.98
N ILE A 343 -19.64 -59.92 41.28
CA ILE A 343 -20.28 -58.67 41.70
C ILE A 343 -21.70 -58.64 41.10
N GLU A 344 -22.68 -58.43 41.97
CA GLU A 344 -24.11 -58.30 41.66
C GLU A 344 -24.40 -57.15 40.67
N GLU A 345 -25.21 -57.45 39.66
CA GLU A 345 -25.74 -56.49 38.70
C GLU A 345 -26.76 -55.55 39.38
N ALA A 346 -26.49 -54.25 39.36
CA ALA A 346 -27.51 -53.22 39.53
C ALA A 346 -28.09 -52.85 38.15
N PRO A 347 -29.40 -52.55 38.05
CA PRO A 347 -30.08 -52.45 36.77
C PRO A 347 -29.75 -51.11 36.08
N ILE A 348 -29.40 -51.20 34.80
CA ILE A 348 -29.16 -50.05 33.92
C ILE A 348 -30.52 -49.50 33.48
N GLU A 349 -30.74 -48.22 33.75
CA GLU A 349 -31.91 -47.45 33.39
C GLU A 349 -31.97 -47.24 31.87
N GLU A 350 -33.15 -47.50 31.31
CA GLU A 350 -33.49 -47.44 29.90
C GLU A 350 -33.44 -46.00 29.38
N ALA A 351 -32.42 -45.66 28.58
CA ALA A 351 -32.36 -44.40 27.84
C ALA A 351 -32.89 -44.61 26.41
N ALA A 352 -33.83 -43.74 26.04
CA ALA A 352 -34.63 -43.73 24.82
C ALA A 352 -33.84 -43.74 23.49
N PRO A 353 -34.46 -44.23 22.38
CA PRO A 353 -33.79 -44.38 21.09
C PRO A 353 -33.58 -43.04 20.35
N GLU A 354 -32.41 -42.93 19.70
CA GLU A 354 -32.08 -41.88 18.73
C GLU A 354 -32.94 -42.01 17.44
N PRO A 355 -33.26 -40.90 16.75
CA PRO A 355 -34.00 -40.95 15.48
C PRO A 355 -33.12 -41.48 14.33
N PRO A 356 -33.73 -42.10 13.31
CA PRO A 356 -33.00 -42.72 12.21
C PRO A 356 -32.37 -41.66 11.29
N ILE A 357 -31.13 -41.93 10.88
CA ILE A 357 -30.40 -41.18 9.84
C ILE A 357 -31.06 -41.51 8.50
N GLU A 358 -31.56 -40.48 7.83
CA GLU A 358 -32.16 -40.56 6.50
C GLU A 358 -31.04 -40.73 5.46
N GLU A 359 -31.06 -41.87 4.78
CA GLU A 359 -30.12 -42.26 3.73
C GLU A 359 -30.39 -41.42 2.47
N ALA A 360 -29.49 -40.48 2.17
CA ALA A 360 -29.57 -39.67 0.96
C ALA A 360 -29.27 -40.53 -0.28
N ALA A 361 -30.25 -40.56 -1.19
CA ALA A 361 -30.21 -41.24 -2.48
C ALA A 361 -29.08 -40.71 -3.41
N PRO A 362 -28.60 -41.52 -4.37
CA PRO A 362 -27.49 -41.17 -5.25
C PRO A 362 -27.88 -40.13 -6.32
N GLU A 363 -26.95 -39.22 -6.61
CA GLU A 363 -27.04 -38.22 -7.68
C GLU A 363 -27.09 -38.86 -9.09
N PRO A 364 -27.86 -38.28 -10.05
CA PRO A 364 -27.90 -38.76 -11.43
C PRO A 364 -26.63 -38.40 -12.22
N PRO A 365 -26.35 -39.11 -13.33
CA PRO A 365 -25.11 -38.99 -14.07
C PRO A 365 -25.02 -37.69 -14.87
N ILE A 366 -23.79 -37.18 -14.97
CA ILE A 366 -23.37 -35.98 -15.69
C ILE A 366 -23.70 -36.13 -17.18
N GLU A 367 -24.48 -35.19 -17.71
CA GLU A 367 -24.80 -35.08 -19.12
C GLU A 367 -23.62 -34.41 -19.86
N GLU A 368 -23.13 -35.10 -20.88
CA GLU A 368 -21.99 -34.75 -21.71
C GLU A 368 -22.32 -33.50 -22.56
N ALA A 369 -21.62 -32.38 -22.30
CA ALA A 369 -21.80 -31.15 -23.04
C ALA A 369 -21.30 -31.28 -24.49
N ALA A 370 -22.21 -31.11 -25.45
CA ALA A 370 -21.92 -30.97 -26.87
C ALA A 370 -21.16 -29.66 -27.17
N PRO A 371 -20.38 -29.59 -28.26
CA PRO A 371 -19.38 -28.54 -28.47
C PRO A 371 -19.96 -27.20 -28.93
N GLU A 372 -19.30 -26.12 -28.51
CA GLU A 372 -19.58 -24.74 -28.92
C GLU A 372 -19.35 -24.51 -30.44
N PRO A 373 -20.11 -23.62 -31.10
CA PRO A 373 -19.88 -23.25 -32.49
C PRO A 373 -18.62 -22.38 -32.65
N PRO A 374 -18.00 -22.38 -33.84
CA PRO A 374 -16.73 -21.69 -34.06
C PRO A 374 -16.93 -20.16 -34.06
N ILE A 375 -15.99 -19.48 -33.41
CA ILE A 375 -15.85 -18.02 -33.44
C ILE A 375 -15.34 -17.64 -34.83
N GLU A 376 -16.11 -16.83 -35.55
CA GLU A 376 -15.78 -16.33 -36.88
C GLU A 376 -14.69 -15.25 -36.77
N GLU A 377 -13.54 -15.54 -37.39
CA GLU A 377 -12.42 -14.62 -37.60
C GLU A 377 -12.88 -13.40 -38.42
N ALA A 378 -12.84 -12.21 -37.83
CA ALA A 378 -12.88 -10.97 -38.59
C ALA A 378 -11.44 -10.43 -38.72
N ALA A 379 -10.76 -10.85 -39.79
CA ALA A 379 -9.56 -10.19 -40.28
C ALA A 379 -9.93 -8.90 -41.07
N PRO A 380 -9.02 -7.92 -41.14
CA PRO A 380 -9.29 -6.58 -41.67
C PRO A 380 -8.87 -6.42 -43.15
N GLU A 381 -9.61 -5.63 -43.93
CA GLU A 381 -9.24 -4.96 -45.20
C GLU A 381 -10.54 -4.32 -45.78
N ALA A 382 -10.62 -3.18 -46.46
CA ALA A 382 -9.67 -2.27 -47.09
C ALA A 382 -10.34 -0.90 -47.39
N VAL A 383 -9.53 0.16 -47.41
CA VAL A 383 -9.42 1.26 -48.42
C VAL A 383 -10.65 1.70 -49.24
N VAL A 384 -11.03 2.98 -49.12
CA VAL A 384 -11.34 3.96 -50.20
C VAL A 384 -11.11 5.38 -49.61
N GLU A 385 -10.01 6.09 -49.89
CA GLU A 385 -9.69 6.97 -51.04
C GLU A 385 -10.46 8.33 -51.09
N GLU A 386 -9.65 9.39 -51.09
CA GLU A 386 -9.83 10.81 -51.48
C GLU A 386 -11.21 11.49 -51.43
N ALA A 387 -11.28 12.61 -50.68
CA ALA A 387 -11.56 13.93 -51.26
C ALA A 387 -11.35 15.07 -50.25
N ALA A 388 -10.48 16.01 -50.61
CA ALA A 388 -10.47 17.40 -50.16
C ALA A 388 -10.28 18.28 -51.41
N PRO A 389 -10.46 19.61 -51.37
CA PRO A 389 -11.49 20.41 -50.70
C PRO A 389 -12.16 21.39 -51.69
N GLU A 390 -13.28 22.03 -51.33
CA GLU A 390 -13.73 23.26 -52.00
C GLU A 390 -13.97 24.41 -51.02
N ALA A 391 -13.56 25.58 -51.51
CA ALA A 391 -13.45 26.86 -50.83
C ALA A 391 -14.79 27.55 -50.60
N VAL A 392 -14.87 28.35 -49.54
CA VAL A 392 -15.47 29.69 -49.62
C VAL A 392 -14.57 30.68 -48.88
N VAL A 393 -14.14 31.67 -49.65
CA VAL A 393 -13.38 32.85 -49.29
C VAL A 393 -14.38 33.90 -48.80
N GLU A 394 -14.08 34.59 -47.70
CA GLU A 394 -14.50 35.98 -47.55
C GLU A 394 -13.32 36.81 -47.02
N GLU A 395 -13.29 38.02 -47.54
CA GLU A 395 -12.16 38.86 -47.90
C GLU A 395 -11.91 39.92 -46.82
N ALA A 396 -10.66 40.10 -46.39
CA ALA A 396 -10.15 41.40 -45.95
C ALA A 396 -8.62 41.36 -45.79
N ALA A 397 -7.94 42.14 -46.63
CA ALA A 397 -6.55 42.55 -46.50
C ALA A 397 -6.47 44.04 -46.93
N PRO A 398 -5.32 44.72 -46.86
CA PRO A 398 -4.59 45.07 -45.63
C PRO A 398 -4.14 46.55 -45.64
N GLU A 399 -3.61 47.08 -44.55
CA GLU A 399 -2.59 48.15 -44.63
C GLU A 399 -1.45 47.89 -43.63
N ALA A 400 -0.24 47.98 -44.16
CA ALA A 400 1.04 47.78 -43.51
C ALA A 400 1.69 49.14 -43.21
N VAL A 401 2.43 49.24 -42.11
CA VAL A 401 3.63 50.08 -42.05
C VAL A 401 4.71 49.35 -41.24
N VAL A 402 5.83 49.08 -41.91
CA VAL A 402 7.12 48.72 -41.33
C VAL A 402 7.99 49.97 -41.46
N GLU A 403 8.78 50.31 -40.44
CA GLU A 403 10.04 51.03 -40.68
C GLU A 403 11.11 50.63 -39.65
N GLU A 404 12.35 50.59 -40.15
CA GLU A 404 13.49 49.83 -39.69
C GLU A 404 14.56 50.75 -39.03
N ALA A 405 15.32 50.16 -38.09
CA ALA A 405 16.70 50.40 -37.66
C ALA A 405 17.41 51.79 -37.77
N ALA A 406 18.07 52.18 -36.67
CA ALA A 406 19.47 52.68 -36.73
C ALA A 406 20.21 52.59 -35.37
N THR A 407 21.36 51.93 -35.40
CA THR A 407 22.39 51.82 -34.35
C THR A 407 23.24 53.09 -34.20
N LYS A 408 23.71 53.41 -32.97
CA LYS A 408 25.03 54.04 -32.77
C LYS A 408 25.59 53.81 -31.36
N ALA A 409 26.87 53.44 -31.32
CA ALA A 409 27.69 53.22 -30.15
C ALA A 409 28.26 54.53 -29.55
N ALA A 410 28.46 54.57 -28.23
CA ALA A 410 29.47 55.39 -27.54
C ALA A 410 29.71 54.86 -26.10
N THR A 411 30.97 54.54 -25.79
CA THR A 411 31.55 54.27 -24.45
C THR A 411 32.00 55.59 -23.75
N PRO A 412 32.63 55.59 -22.56
CA PRO A 412 32.03 55.52 -21.22
C PRO A 412 32.32 56.80 -20.38
N GLY A 413 31.45 57.10 -19.40
CA GLY A 413 31.59 58.22 -18.47
C GLY A 413 31.77 57.77 -17.03
N GLU A 414 32.68 58.44 -16.34
CA GLU A 414 33.36 58.08 -15.09
C GLU A 414 32.61 58.51 -13.80
N VAL A 415 33.05 57.90 -12.68
CA VAL A 415 32.97 58.31 -11.25
C VAL A 415 31.64 58.16 -10.49
N LYS A 416 31.60 57.21 -9.53
CA LYS A 416 31.71 57.43 -8.06
C LYS A 416 31.29 56.18 -7.27
N THR A 417 32.24 55.63 -6.52
CA THR A 417 32.06 54.66 -5.43
C THR A 417 31.10 55.16 -4.33
N PRO A 418 30.40 54.24 -3.65
CA PRO A 418 30.66 54.08 -2.22
C PRO A 418 30.79 52.62 -1.74
N LYS A 419 31.81 52.42 -0.89
CA LYS A 419 31.96 51.54 0.29
C LYS A 419 31.05 50.30 0.46
N PRO A 420 31.61 49.08 0.66
CA PRO A 420 30.83 47.93 1.09
C PRO A 420 30.57 47.97 2.60
N GLU A 421 29.30 47.83 2.99
CA GLU A 421 28.94 47.46 4.36
C GLU A 421 29.27 45.99 4.59
N THR A 422 30.06 45.75 5.64
CA THR A 422 30.52 44.45 6.09
C THR A 422 29.41 43.78 6.88
N GLN A 423 28.76 42.74 6.33
CA GLN A 423 27.95 41.82 7.12
C GLN A 423 28.86 41.02 8.07
N LYS A 424 28.72 41.28 9.38
CA LYS A 424 29.30 40.43 10.42
C LYS A 424 28.52 39.13 10.54
N SER A 425 29.14 38.05 10.04
CA SER A 425 29.42 36.81 10.77
C SER A 425 28.25 36.09 11.47
N GLU A 426 27.63 35.14 10.76
CA GLU A 426 26.92 33.98 11.33
C GLU A 426 27.86 32.87 11.84
N THR A 427 29.18 33.07 11.75
CA THR A 427 30.20 32.13 12.24
C THR A 427 30.29 32.01 13.77
N SER A 428 29.53 32.81 14.52
CA SER A 428 29.53 32.76 16.00
C SER A 428 28.62 31.69 16.60
N LYS A 429 27.60 31.17 15.88
CA LYS A 429 26.70 30.13 16.42
C LYS A 429 27.28 28.72 16.26
N MET A 430 27.94 28.44 15.14
CA MET A 430 28.59 27.14 14.90
C MET A 430 29.80 26.91 15.83
N ALA A 431 30.58 27.94 16.14
CA ALA A 431 31.72 27.85 17.05
C ALA A 431 31.31 27.56 18.51
N ARG A 432 30.15 28.06 18.96
CA ARG A 432 29.61 27.70 20.28
C ARG A 432 29.07 26.28 20.33
N PHE A 433 28.49 25.78 19.24
CA PHE A 433 27.98 24.41 19.15
C PHE A 433 29.11 23.38 19.25
N LEU A 434 30.21 23.58 18.51
CA LEU A 434 31.35 22.66 18.50
C LEU A 434 32.17 22.68 19.81
N SER A 435 32.15 23.78 20.56
CA SER A 435 32.86 23.88 21.85
C SER A 435 32.18 23.10 22.99
N ARG A 436 30.89 22.76 22.88
CA ARG A 436 30.17 21.96 23.89
C ARG A 436 30.39 20.46 23.73
N PHE A 437 30.50 19.97 22.50
CA PHE A 437 30.77 18.55 22.24
C PHE A 437 32.17 18.11 22.67
N ARG A 438 33.17 19.00 22.64
CA ARG A 438 34.54 18.68 23.09
C ARG A 438 34.68 18.61 24.62
N ARG A 439 33.78 19.24 25.37
CA ARG A 439 33.82 19.24 26.84
C ARG A 439 33.19 17.99 27.48
N GLN A 440 32.30 17.30 26.77
CA GLN A 440 31.69 16.05 27.23
C GLN A 440 32.57 14.81 26.98
N SER A 441 33.47 14.83 25.99
CA SER A 441 34.38 13.71 25.74
C SER A 441 35.58 13.65 26.69
N GLU A 442 35.88 14.73 27.42
CA GLU A 442 37.00 14.78 28.38
C GLU A 442 36.57 14.49 29.84
N GLN A 443 35.26 14.36 30.12
CA GLN A 443 34.75 14.10 31.49
C GLN A 443 34.46 12.63 31.80
N THR A 444 34.70 11.71 30.87
CA THR A 444 34.44 10.28 31.07
C THR A 444 35.71 9.45 30.93
N THR A 445 36.82 9.88 31.53
CA THR A 445 37.99 9.00 31.74
C THR A 445 38.85 9.47 32.92
N THR A 446 38.37 9.29 34.15
CA THR A 446 39.28 9.18 35.32
C THR A 446 38.60 8.37 36.41
N ALA A 447 38.79 7.05 36.40
CA ALA A 447 38.67 6.21 37.58
C ALA A 447 39.98 5.41 37.69
N ALA A 448 40.83 5.82 38.64
CA ALA A 448 42.05 5.12 39.00
C ALA A 448 41.74 3.87 39.84
N PRO A 449 42.59 2.83 39.83
CA PRO A 449 42.34 1.60 40.55
C PRO A 449 42.72 1.72 42.03
N THR A 450 41.88 1.19 42.91
CA THR A 450 42.15 1.07 44.35
C THR A 450 43.09 -0.10 44.61
N GLU A 451 44.22 0.22 45.24
CA GLU A 451 45.20 -0.69 45.85
C GLU A 451 44.54 -1.69 46.81
N ALA A 452 44.80 -2.98 46.62
CA ALA A 452 44.57 -4.01 47.62
C ALA A 452 45.93 -4.58 48.08
N VAL A 453 46.21 -4.36 49.35
CA VAL A 453 47.42 -4.74 50.09
C VAL A 453 47.48 -6.26 50.27
N ALA A 454 48.62 -6.86 49.92
CA ALA A 454 48.99 -8.23 50.28
C ALA A 454 49.70 -8.25 51.65
N PRO A 455 49.50 -9.27 52.51
CA PRO A 455 50.34 -9.47 53.69
C PRO A 455 51.47 -10.46 53.41
N GLU A 456 52.70 -10.05 53.69
CA GLU A 456 53.86 -10.95 53.87
C GLU A 456 54.03 -11.26 55.36
N THR A 457 54.12 -12.55 55.73
CA THR A 457 55.28 -13.20 56.36
C THR A 457 54.91 -14.51 57.07
N SER A 458 55.70 -15.55 56.78
CA SER A 458 55.77 -16.86 57.46
C SER A 458 56.33 -16.74 58.90
N PRO A 459 56.30 -17.81 59.72
CA PRO A 459 57.07 -19.05 59.52
C PRO A 459 56.24 -20.30 59.28
#